data_AF-A0A183E9G3-F1
#
_entry.id   AF-A0A183E9G3-F1
#
_cell.length_a   1.000
_cell.length_b   1.000
_cell.length_c   1.000
_cell.angle_alpha   90.00
_cell.angle_beta   90.00
_cell.angle_gamma   90.00
#
_symmetry.space_group_name_H-M   'P 1'
#
loop_
_entity.id
_entity.type
_entity.pdbx_description
1 polymer ?
#
loop_
_entity_poly.entity_id
_entity_poly.type
_entity_poly.pdbx_seq_one_letter_code
_entity_poly.pdbx_strand_id
1 'polypeptide(L)'
;MQLPVISGAQTEILQVADILKRIEAVNSTRKEGSGRKLRSLLNALKSHIVLLDARLKRNECTESPCFNGGTCIDLYDKFTCICPAHYEGETCDRRIDECTLYKGTHAGCQNNATCVQKPNGFQCVCAKGFHGTLCQLRTTACEFSLDLCGPAGHCIPAQQAEGSTEVA
;
A
#
# COMPACT_ATOMS: atom_id res chain seq x y z
N MET A 1 -2.91 8.49 13.79
CA MET A 1 -2.11 9.72 13.70
C MET A 1 -2.82 10.66 12.74
N GLN A 2 -3.03 11.93 13.09
CA GLN A 2 -3.76 12.86 12.23
C GLN A 2 -2.81 13.55 11.25
N LEU A 3 -3.16 13.62 9.97
CA LEU A 3 -2.29 14.20 8.95
C LEU A 3 -2.18 15.72 9.07
N PRO A 4 -1.00 16.31 8.78
CA PRO A 4 -0.80 17.76 8.79
C PRO A 4 -1.77 18.52 7.89
N VAL A 5 -2.24 17.88 6.80
CA VAL A 5 -3.19 18.44 5.84
C VAL A 5 -4.56 18.68 6.50
N ILE A 6 -4.99 17.80 7.40
CA ILE A 6 -6.25 17.95 8.15
C ILE A 6 -6.14 19.11 9.12
N SER A 7 -5.01 19.22 9.83
CA SER A 7 -4.70 20.34 10.73
C SER A 7 -4.72 21.68 9.99
N GLY A 8 -4.16 21.71 8.77
CA GLY A 8 -4.16 22.89 7.88
C GLY A 8 -5.58 23.28 7.48
N ALA A 9 -6.38 22.33 6.99
CA ALA A 9 -7.77 22.57 6.59
C ALA A 9 -8.64 23.05 7.78
N GLN A 10 -8.40 22.54 9.00
CA GLN A 10 -9.08 23.02 10.21
C GLN A 10 -8.76 24.50 10.48
N THR A 11 -7.50 24.90 10.27
CA THR A 11 -7.07 26.29 10.46
C THR A 11 -7.76 27.23 9.46
N GLU A 12 -7.86 26.83 8.19
CA GLU A 12 -8.56 27.62 7.16
C GLU A 12 -10.05 27.75 7.47
N ILE A 13 -10.70 26.66 7.93
CA ILE A 13 -12.11 26.69 8.35
C ILE A 13 -12.33 27.70 9.48
N LEU A 14 -11.44 27.73 10.47
CA LEU A 14 -11.52 28.69 11.59
C LEU A 14 -11.33 30.14 11.12
N GLN A 15 -10.45 30.39 10.16
CA GLN A 15 -10.27 31.71 9.56
C GLN A 15 -11.52 32.16 8.81
N VAL A 16 -12.13 31.28 8.00
CA VAL A 16 -13.39 31.58 7.30
C VAL A 16 -14.49 31.87 8.31
N ALA A 17 -14.59 31.09 9.39
CA ALA A 17 -15.58 31.31 10.44
C ALA A 17 -15.43 32.69 11.12
N ASP A 18 -14.20 33.18 11.33
CA ASP A 18 -13.96 34.54 11.88
C ASP A 18 -14.39 35.64 10.88
N ILE A 19 -14.09 35.46 9.60
CA ILE A 19 -14.53 36.38 8.54
C ILE A 19 -16.06 36.48 8.52
N LEU A 20 -16.78 35.36 8.61
CA LEU A 20 -18.24 35.37 8.65
C LEU A 20 -18.78 36.11 9.87
N LYS A 21 -18.17 35.96 11.06
CA LYS A 21 -18.56 36.74 12.25
C LYS A 21 -18.41 38.25 12.04
N ARG A 22 -17.36 38.69 11.35
CA ARG A 22 -17.17 40.12 11.01
C ARG A 22 -18.23 40.61 10.03
N ILE A 23 -18.59 39.80 9.04
CA ILE A 23 -19.67 40.12 8.08
C ILE A 23 -21.03 40.20 8.80
N GLU A 24 -21.31 39.29 9.74
CA GLU A 24 -22.51 39.33 10.58
C GLU A 24 -22.61 40.65 11.33
N ALA A 25 -21.52 41.10 11.97
CA ALA A 25 -21.45 42.35 12.73
C ALA A 25 -21.64 43.61 11.86
N VAL A 26 -21.14 43.61 10.62
CA VAL A 26 -21.40 44.71 9.67
C VAL A 26 -22.86 44.70 9.18
N ASN A 27 -23.47 43.52 9.03
CA ASN A 27 -24.85 43.42 8.55
C ASN A 27 -25.91 43.71 9.65
N SER A 28 -25.53 43.63 10.94
CA SER A 28 -26.42 44.02 12.05
C SER A 28 -26.60 45.53 12.19
N THR A 29 -25.73 46.35 11.61
CA THR A 29 -25.84 47.82 11.65
C THR A 29 -26.71 48.41 10.53
N ARG A 30 -27.21 47.59 9.60
CA ARG A 30 -28.08 48.03 8.48
C ARG A 30 -29.53 48.24 8.90
N LYS A 31 -30.16 49.27 8.31
CA LYS A 31 -31.60 49.60 8.45
C LYS A 31 -32.49 48.36 8.35
N GLU A 32 -33.51 48.35 9.20
CA GLU A 32 -34.47 47.28 9.42
C GLU A 32 -35.09 46.79 8.09
N GLY A 33 -34.67 45.60 7.65
CA GLY A 33 -35.09 44.98 6.38
C GLY A 33 -33.98 44.78 5.33
N SER A 34 -33.00 45.69 5.22
CA SER A 34 -32.01 45.68 4.13
C SER A 34 -30.96 44.56 4.21
N GLY A 35 -30.93 43.78 5.30
CA GLY A 35 -29.96 42.72 5.57
C GLY A 35 -30.55 41.32 5.76
N ARG A 36 -31.88 41.13 5.69
CA ARG A 36 -32.55 39.85 6.02
C ARG A 36 -32.10 38.69 5.10
N LYS A 37 -32.07 38.92 3.78
CA LYS A 37 -31.62 37.91 2.81
C LYS A 37 -30.15 37.51 3.00
N LEU A 38 -29.29 38.50 3.28
CA LEU A 38 -27.88 38.28 3.58
C LEU A 38 -27.68 37.50 4.89
N ARG A 39 -28.44 37.81 5.95
CA ARG A 39 -28.40 37.05 7.21
C ARG A 39 -28.81 35.58 7.01
N SER A 40 -29.86 35.34 6.22
CA SER A 40 -30.29 33.97 5.89
C SER A 40 -29.20 33.18 5.17
N LEU A 41 -28.56 33.77 4.16
CA LEU A 41 -27.44 33.14 3.43
C LEU A 41 -26.22 32.90 4.33
N LEU A 42 -25.89 33.87 5.18
CA LEU A 42 -24.77 33.79 6.12
C LEU A 42 -24.97 32.69 7.17
N ASN A 43 -26.20 32.56 7.68
CA ASN A 43 -26.59 31.47 8.57
C ASN A 43 -26.50 30.11 7.87
N ALA A 44 -26.96 29.99 6.62
CA ALA A 44 -26.86 28.75 5.85
C ALA A 44 -25.39 28.34 5.63
N LEU A 45 -24.54 29.30 5.27
CA LEU A 45 -23.10 29.05 5.10
C LEU A 45 -22.42 28.65 6.41
N LYS A 46 -22.77 29.32 7.51
CA LYS A 46 -22.26 29.00 8.85
C LYS A 46 -22.65 27.59 9.28
N SER A 47 -23.90 27.18 9.04
CA SER A 47 -24.35 25.81 9.31
C SER A 47 -23.53 24.77 8.54
N HIS A 48 -23.22 25.05 7.26
CA HIS A 48 -22.40 24.15 6.45
C HIS A 48 -20.95 24.05 6.97
N ILE A 49 -20.37 25.18 7.39
CA ILE A 49 -19.02 25.23 7.98
C ILE A 49 -18.96 24.43 9.29
N VAL A 50 -19.97 24.54 10.15
CA VAL A 50 -20.04 23.76 11.40
C VAL A 50 -20.05 22.26 11.12
N LEU A 51 -20.80 21.81 10.09
CA LEU A 51 -20.82 20.40 9.70
C LEU A 51 -19.48 19.93 9.13
N LEU A 52 -18.82 20.76 8.32
CA LEU A 52 -17.49 20.45 7.79
C LEU A 52 -16.44 20.37 8.91
N ASP A 53 -16.45 21.32 9.85
CA ASP A 53 -15.57 21.32 11.03
C ASP A 53 -15.77 20.06 11.88
N ALA A 54 -17.02 19.67 12.12
CA ALA A 54 -17.35 18.47 12.89
C ALA A 54 -16.86 17.18 12.21
N ARG A 55 -16.97 17.09 10.87
CA ARG A 55 -16.44 15.96 10.11
C ARG A 55 -14.92 15.92 10.12
N LEU A 56 -14.27 17.07 9.91
CA LEU A 56 -12.82 17.18 9.86
C LEU A 56 -12.14 16.95 11.22
N LYS A 57 -12.89 17.04 12.32
CA LYS A 57 -12.42 16.71 13.68
C LYS A 57 -12.63 15.26 14.08
N ARG A 58 -13.45 14.52 13.35
CA ARG A 58 -13.63 13.09 13.60
C ARG A 58 -12.31 12.39 13.35
N ASN A 59 -12.01 11.41 14.19
CA ASN A 59 -10.83 10.58 14.05
C ASN A 59 -11.28 9.15 13.77
N GLU A 60 -11.16 8.72 12.52
CA GLU A 60 -11.60 7.38 12.10
C GLU A 60 -10.72 6.25 12.65
N CYS A 61 -9.59 6.58 13.30
CA CYS A 61 -8.70 5.61 13.93
C CYS A 61 -9.05 5.25 15.38
N THR A 62 -10.08 5.84 16.01
CA THR A 62 -10.40 5.58 17.43
C THR A 62 -10.75 4.11 17.69
N GLU A 63 -11.42 3.47 16.74
CA GLU A 63 -11.84 2.06 16.86
C GLU A 63 -10.74 1.07 16.46
N SER A 64 -9.51 1.55 16.22
CA SER A 64 -8.37 0.73 15.80
C SER A 64 -8.69 -0.20 14.62
N PRO A 65 -9.13 0.35 13.46
CA PRO A 65 -9.58 -0.46 12.33
C PRO A 65 -8.46 -1.26 11.63
N CYS A 66 -7.19 -0.97 11.90
CA CYS A 66 -6.05 -1.65 11.31
C CYS A 66 -5.61 -2.85 12.16
N PHE A 67 -5.64 -4.04 11.58
CA PHE A 67 -5.24 -5.30 12.21
C PHE A 67 -3.74 -5.59 12.07
N ASN A 68 -3.28 -6.62 12.77
CA ASN A 68 -1.93 -7.21 12.67
C ASN A 68 -0.77 -6.23 12.91
N GLY A 69 -1.01 -5.15 13.66
CA GLY A 69 -0.01 -4.10 13.92
C GLY A 69 0.07 -3.02 12.84
N GLY A 70 -0.92 -2.94 11.95
CA GLY A 70 -1.04 -1.86 10.98
C GLY A 70 -1.16 -0.48 11.62
N THR A 71 -0.58 0.52 10.96
CA THR A 71 -0.62 1.91 11.44
C THR A 71 -1.80 2.64 10.81
N CYS A 72 -2.72 3.13 11.66
CA CYS A 72 -3.89 3.89 11.19
C CYS A 72 -3.57 5.37 10.98
N ILE A 73 -3.91 5.84 9.78
CA ILE A 73 -3.85 7.24 9.38
C ILE A 73 -5.28 7.76 9.21
N ASP A 74 -5.57 8.80 9.98
CA ASP A 74 -6.84 9.52 9.93
C ASP A 74 -6.87 10.44 8.71
N LEU A 75 -7.95 10.41 7.93
CA LEU A 75 -8.18 11.21 6.72
C LEU A 75 -9.50 12.01 6.88
N TYR A 76 -9.96 12.69 5.83
CA TYR A 76 -11.27 13.34 5.87
C TYR A 76 -12.39 12.30 5.66
N ASP A 77 -13.15 12.04 6.73
CA ASP A 77 -14.34 11.16 6.74
C ASP A 77 -14.02 9.71 6.35
N LYS A 78 -12.76 9.28 6.57
CA LYS A 78 -12.25 7.94 6.26
C LYS A 78 -10.89 7.73 6.94
N PHE A 79 -10.39 6.50 6.93
CA PHE A 79 -9.03 6.16 7.34
C PHE A 79 -8.26 5.47 6.22
N THR A 80 -6.96 5.31 6.41
CA THR A 80 -6.15 4.35 5.65
C THR A 80 -5.19 3.62 6.58
N CYS A 81 -4.96 2.34 6.32
CA CYS A 81 -4.02 1.52 7.07
C CYS A 81 -2.72 1.38 6.30
N ILE A 82 -1.59 1.68 6.95
CA ILE A 82 -0.28 1.23 6.49
C ILE A 82 -0.06 -0.17 7.03
N CYS A 83 -0.08 -1.16 6.15
CA CYS A 83 0.11 -2.55 6.53
C CYS A 83 1.57 -2.88 6.82
N PRO A 84 1.84 -3.69 7.85
CA PRO A 84 3.17 -4.21 8.08
C PRO A 84 3.52 -5.24 7.00
N ALA A 85 4.80 -5.63 6.95
CA ALA A 85 5.26 -6.65 6.01
C ALA A 85 4.41 -7.93 6.11
N HIS A 86 4.15 -8.54 4.95
CA HIS A 86 3.34 -9.76 4.79
C HIS A 86 1.83 -9.63 5.04
N TYR A 87 1.28 -8.42 5.22
CA TYR A 87 -0.17 -8.19 5.32
C TYR A 87 -0.68 -7.23 4.25
N GLU A 88 -1.93 -7.43 3.85
CA GLU A 88 -2.66 -6.68 2.83
C GLU A 88 -4.13 -6.48 3.21
N GLY A 89 -4.85 -5.72 2.38
CA GLY A 89 -6.26 -5.36 2.60
C GLY A 89 -6.40 -3.94 3.14
N GLU A 90 -7.62 -3.40 3.08
CA GLU A 90 -7.93 -2.05 3.56
C GLU A 90 -7.65 -1.89 5.06
N THR A 91 -7.81 -2.98 5.82
CA THR A 91 -7.61 -3.04 7.27
C THR A 91 -6.41 -3.90 7.67
N CYS A 92 -5.59 -4.36 6.73
CA CYS A 92 -4.46 -5.26 6.99
C CYS A 92 -4.87 -6.59 7.67
N ASP A 93 -6.09 -7.05 7.42
CA ASP A 93 -6.68 -8.26 7.99
C ASP A 93 -6.20 -9.55 7.33
N ARG A 94 -5.65 -9.44 6.11
CA ARG A 94 -5.23 -10.58 5.31
C ARG A 94 -3.71 -10.67 5.23
N ARG A 95 -3.19 -11.90 5.24
CA ARG A 95 -1.81 -12.16 4.88
C ARG A 95 -1.67 -12.13 3.36
N ILE A 96 -0.56 -11.58 2.89
CA ILE A 96 -0.18 -11.65 1.48
C ILE A 96 0.06 -13.13 1.14
N ASP A 97 -0.47 -13.57 0.00
CA ASP A 97 -0.09 -14.83 -0.63
C ASP A 97 1.01 -14.55 -1.66
N GLU A 98 2.27 -14.59 -1.22
CA GLU A 98 3.41 -14.30 -2.08
C GLU A 98 3.53 -15.31 -3.23
N CYS A 99 3.04 -16.54 -3.05
CA CYS A 99 3.00 -17.53 -4.12
C CYS A 99 2.11 -17.10 -5.27
N THR A 100 0.93 -16.56 -4.98
CA THR A 100 0.02 -16.02 -5.99
C THR A 100 0.54 -14.70 -6.55
N LEU A 101 1.05 -13.81 -5.69
CA LEU A 101 1.56 -12.49 -6.08
C LEU A 101 2.72 -12.56 -7.07
N TYR A 102 3.67 -13.47 -6.84
CA TYR A 102 4.88 -13.57 -7.67
C TYR A 102 4.80 -14.63 -8.77
N LYS A 103 3.68 -15.33 -8.91
CA LYS A 103 3.50 -16.39 -9.91
C LYS A 103 3.80 -15.89 -11.33
N GLY A 104 4.73 -16.56 -12.01
CA GLY A 104 5.10 -16.23 -13.39
C GLY A 104 5.99 -14.98 -13.54
N THR A 105 6.43 -14.38 -12.42
CA THR A 105 7.40 -13.28 -12.42
C THR A 105 8.79 -13.80 -12.05
N HIS A 106 9.86 -13.06 -12.37
CA HIS A 106 11.23 -13.39 -11.97
C HIS A 106 11.46 -13.35 -10.44
N ALA A 107 10.56 -12.68 -9.70
CA ALA A 107 10.58 -12.65 -8.24
C ALA A 107 9.94 -13.88 -7.58
N GLY A 108 9.28 -14.75 -8.37
CA GLY A 108 8.63 -15.98 -7.89
C GLY A 108 9.41 -17.25 -8.20
N CYS A 109 8.83 -18.40 -7.87
CA CYS A 109 9.42 -19.72 -8.16
C CYS A 109 9.55 -19.97 -9.66
N GLN A 110 10.75 -20.33 -10.10
CA GLN A 110 11.11 -20.57 -11.50
C GLN A 110 11.15 -22.05 -11.87
N ASN A 111 11.27 -22.35 -13.16
CA ASN A 111 11.61 -23.69 -13.67
C ASN A 111 10.70 -24.81 -13.15
N ASN A 112 9.39 -24.56 -13.17
CA ASN A 112 8.36 -25.50 -12.73
C ASN A 112 8.48 -25.92 -11.25
N ALA A 113 9.09 -25.07 -10.41
CA ALA A 113 9.14 -25.27 -8.97
C ALA A 113 7.76 -25.05 -8.31
N THR A 114 7.53 -25.76 -7.21
CA THR A 114 6.31 -25.63 -6.41
C THR A 114 6.49 -24.55 -5.36
N CYS A 115 5.61 -23.56 -5.33
CA CYS A 115 5.61 -22.54 -4.30
C CYS A 115 4.85 -23.00 -3.06
N VAL A 116 5.43 -22.76 -1.88
CA VAL A 116 4.84 -23.07 -0.58
C VAL A 116 4.79 -21.81 0.27
N GLN A 117 3.58 -21.40 0.64
CA GLN A 117 3.33 -20.26 1.52
C GLN A 117 3.93 -20.51 2.92
N LYS A 118 4.56 -19.50 3.51
CA LYS A 118 5.18 -19.55 4.84
C LYS A 118 4.75 -18.34 5.70
N PRO A 119 4.91 -18.40 7.03
CA PRO A 119 4.57 -17.27 7.91
C PRO A 119 5.35 -15.97 7.65
N ASN A 120 6.54 -16.06 7.04
CA ASN A 120 7.43 -14.93 6.75
C ASN A 120 7.76 -14.84 5.25
N GLY A 121 6.78 -15.11 4.38
CA GLY A 121 6.97 -15.09 2.92
C GLY A 121 6.60 -16.41 2.26
N PHE A 122 7.44 -16.86 1.33
CA PHE A 122 7.25 -18.13 0.61
C PHE A 122 8.56 -18.89 0.45
N GLN A 123 8.44 -20.17 0.11
CA GLN A 123 9.57 -21.05 -0.19
C GLN A 123 9.29 -21.80 -1.50
N CYS A 124 10.29 -21.89 -2.37
CA CYS A 124 10.22 -22.72 -3.56
C CYS A 124 10.78 -24.12 -3.28
N VAL A 125 10.01 -25.14 -3.65
CA VAL A 125 10.47 -26.53 -3.74
C VAL A 125 10.87 -26.78 -5.18
N CYS A 126 12.18 -26.90 -5.42
CA CYS A 126 12.73 -26.98 -6.77
C CYS A 126 12.43 -28.32 -7.44
N ALA A 127 12.12 -28.26 -8.74
CA ALA A 127 12.08 -29.44 -9.58
C ALA A 127 13.48 -30.06 -9.70
N LYS A 128 13.53 -31.36 -10.03
CA LYS A 128 14.79 -32.08 -10.22
C LYS A 128 15.67 -31.35 -11.24
N GLY A 129 16.93 -31.11 -10.87
CA GLY A 129 17.88 -30.43 -11.74
C GLY A 129 17.85 -28.90 -11.64
N PHE A 130 17.16 -28.32 -10.65
CA PHE A 130 17.18 -26.88 -10.36
C PHE A 130 17.44 -26.62 -8.88
N HIS A 131 18.05 -25.47 -8.58
CA HIS A 131 18.35 -25.02 -7.21
C HIS A 131 18.39 -23.49 -7.12
N GLY A 132 18.75 -22.98 -5.93
CA GLY A 132 18.64 -21.56 -5.58
C GLY A 132 17.33 -21.25 -4.84
N THR A 133 17.23 -20.06 -4.26
CA THR A 133 16.07 -19.63 -3.45
C THR A 133 14.77 -19.59 -4.25
N LEU A 134 14.84 -19.26 -5.53
CA LEU A 134 13.72 -19.22 -6.46
C LEU A 134 13.78 -20.34 -7.51
N CYS A 135 14.66 -21.33 -7.33
CA CYS A 135 14.88 -22.42 -8.28
C CYS A 135 15.31 -21.95 -9.67
N GLN A 136 15.99 -20.80 -9.73
CA GLN A 136 16.41 -20.15 -10.97
C GLN A 136 17.68 -20.75 -11.58
N LEU A 137 18.47 -21.49 -10.78
CA LEU A 137 19.74 -22.04 -11.21
C LEU A 137 19.57 -23.49 -11.68
N ARG A 138 20.18 -23.83 -12.81
CA ARG A 138 20.19 -25.21 -13.33
C ARG A 138 21.33 -25.98 -12.67
N THR A 139 20.99 -27.14 -12.13
CA THR A 139 21.96 -28.15 -11.68
C THR A 139 22.78 -28.64 -12.87
N THR A 140 24.09 -28.55 -12.75
CA THR A 140 25.01 -29.10 -13.76
C THR A 140 25.60 -30.42 -13.27
N ALA A 141 26.00 -31.29 -14.19
CA ALA A 141 26.66 -32.55 -13.84
C ALA A 141 27.91 -32.34 -12.97
N CYS A 142 28.59 -31.20 -13.18
CA CYS A 142 29.77 -30.78 -12.43
C CYS A 142 29.50 -30.40 -10.98
N GLU A 143 28.25 -30.14 -10.61
CA GLU A 143 27.88 -29.61 -9.30
C GLU A 143 27.55 -30.71 -8.28
N PHE A 144 27.23 -31.93 -8.75
CA PHE A 144 26.80 -33.04 -7.89
C PHE A 144 27.63 -34.32 -8.06
N SER A 145 28.56 -34.38 -9.01
CA SER A 145 29.37 -35.58 -9.21
C SER A 145 30.86 -35.24 -9.19
N LEU A 146 31.46 -35.42 -8.02
CA LEU A 146 32.91 -35.31 -7.79
C LEU A 146 33.71 -36.38 -8.57
N ASP A 147 33.06 -37.45 -9.02
CA ASP A 147 33.71 -38.61 -9.66
C ASP A 147 33.51 -38.68 -11.19
N LEU A 148 32.86 -37.70 -11.81
CA LEU A 148 32.69 -37.69 -13.29
C LEU A 148 33.99 -37.44 -14.04
N CYS A 149 34.99 -36.85 -13.38
CA CYS A 149 36.29 -36.52 -13.96
C CYS A 149 37.38 -37.29 -13.20
N GLY A 150 38.36 -37.83 -13.93
CA GLY A 150 39.54 -38.46 -13.31
C GLY A 150 40.37 -37.46 -12.48
N PRO A 151 41.43 -37.90 -11.78
CA PRO A 151 42.17 -37.09 -10.81
C PRO A 151 42.85 -35.82 -11.37
N ALA A 152 42.90 -35.65 -12.70
CA ALA A 152 43.41 -34.46 -13.39
C ALA A 152 42.37 -33.79 -14.30
N GLY A 153 41.09 -34.20 -14.24
CA GLY A 153 40.03 -33.65 -15.07
C GLY A 153 39.34 -32.46 -14.40
N HIS A 154 39.03 -31.43 -15.19
CA HIS A 154 38.19 -30.30 -14.74
C HIS A 154 36.81 -30.43 -15.37
N CYS A 155 35.76 -30.43 -14.56
CA CYS A 155 34.40 -30.50 -15.06
C CYS A 155 33.94 -29.11 -15.53
N ILE A 156 33.51 -29.02 -16.78
CA ILE A 156 32.98 -27.79 -17.37
C ILE A 156 31.49 -28.00 -17.67
N PRO A 157 30.58 -27.17 -17.13
CA PRO A 157 29.16 -27.23 -17.45
C PRO A 157 28.92 -27.05 -18.95
N ALA A 158 28.08 -27.91 -19.55
CA ALA A 158 27.62 -27.71 -20.92
C ALA A 158 26.80 -26.41 -20.98
N GLN A 159 27.29 -25.41 -21.70
CA GLN A 159 26.55 -24.16 -21.92
C GLN A 159 25.31 -24.45 -22.76
N GLN A 160 24.18 -23.84 -22.40
CA GLN A 160 22.93 -23.94 -23.15
C GLN A 160 23.17 -23.54 -24.61
N ALA A 161 22.96 -24.47 -25.54
CA ALA A 161 22.91 -24.17 -26.95
C ALA A 161 21.64 -23.37 -27.25
N GLU A 162 21.70 -22.04 -27.14
CA GLU A 162 20.82 -21.18 -27.92
C GLU A 162 21.41 -21.07 -29.32
N GLY A 163 20.74 -21.67 -30.31
CA GLY A 163 21.02 -21.45 -31.74
C GLY A 163 21.83 -22.54 -32.42
N SER A 164 21.23 -23.69 -32.68
CA SER A 164 21.61 -24.54 -33.83
C SER A 164 20.57 -24.31 -34.92
N THR A 165 20.81 -23.29 -35.76
CA THR A 165 20.23 -23.28 -37.11
C THR A 165 20.78 -24.50 -37.84
N GLU A 166 19.99 -25.57 -37.90
CA GLU A 166 20.19 -26.59 -38.92
C GLU A 166 19.80 -25.97 -40.27
N VAL A 167 20.81 -25.59 -41.03
CA VAL A 167 20.71 -25.37 -42.47
C VAL A 167 20.54 -26.75 -43.10
N ALA A 168 19.40 -26.95 -43.77
CA ALA A 168 19.19 -27.97 -44.78
C ALA A 168 18.83 -27.29 -46.09
#